data_AF-A0A396JFJ4-F1
#
_entry.id   AF-A0A396JFJ4-F1
#
_cell.length_a   1.000
_cell.length_b   1.000
_cell.length_c   1.000
_cell.angle_alpha   90.00
_cell.angle_beta   90.00
_cell.angle_gamma   90.00
#
_symmetry.space_group_name_H-M   'P 1'
#
loop_
_entity.id
_entity.type
_entity.pdbx_description
1 polymer ?
#
loop_
_entity_poly.entity_id
_entity_poly.type
_entity_poly.pdbx_seq_one_letter_code
_entity_poly.pdbx_strand_id
1 'polypeptide(L)'
;MKDKIKEEALRTYLITFSSSYESLSMDQLAKNFDLSLPRIHRIVTKSVMNGELHAGWDQPSGCIVFRNVEHSRVQALAFELTNKYLSLQRVMKELHKQGQAMIGWITIPLLQVACIKTCPILKGFRSFMRNVVNSDKITPMKTKMCGAKEVVINR
;
A
#
# COMPACT_ATOMS: atom_id res chain seq x y z
N MET A 1 -17.47 22.93 28.84
CA MET A 1 -17.92 21.79 28.01
C MET A 1 -18.31 22.19 26.59
N LYS A 2 -18.99 23.32 26.37
CA LYS A 2 -19.43 23.78 25.05
C LYS A 2 -18.33 23.83 23.98
N ASP A 3 -17.13 24.28 24.35
CA ASP A 3 -16.02 24.41 23.39
C ASP A 3 -15.48 23.07 22.87
N LYS A 4 -15.51 22.01 23.69
CA LYS A 4 -15.10 20.67 23.24
C LYS A 4 -16.08 20.09 22.22
N ILE A 5 -17.37 20.36 22.42
CA ILE A 5 -18.42 19.95 21.49
C ILE A 5 -18.24 20.68 20.15
N LYS A 6 -17.96 21.99 20.19
CA LYS A 6 -17.65 22.78 18.99
C LYS A 6 -16.40 22.28 18.25
N GLU A 7 -15.35 21.89 19.00
CA GLU A 7 -14.13 21.33 18.42
C GLU A 7 -14.38 20.01 17.67
N GLU A 8 -15.14 19.08 18.26
CA GLU A 8 -15.48 17.82 17.59
C GLU A 8 -16.48 18.00 16.45
N ALA A 9 -17.43 18.95 16.58
CA ALA A 9 -18.34 19.31 15.50
C ALA A 9 -17.56 19.86 14.29
N LEU A 10 -16.55 20.70 14.53
CA LEU A 10 -15.69 21.24 13.47
C LEU A 10 -14.93 20.12 12.74
N ARG A 11 -14.32 19.19 13.48
CA ARG A 11 -13.62 18.02 12.89
C ARG A 11 -14.56 17.21 12.01
N THR A 12 -15.72 16.86 12.54
CA THR A 12 -16.72 16.05 11.83
C THR A 12 -17.17 16.76 10.56
N TYR A 13 -17.46 18.06 10.64
CA TYR A 13 -17.83 18.89 9.50
C TYR A 13 -16.77 18.85 8.40
N LEU A 14 -15.50 19.08 8.75
CA LEU A 14 -14.40 19.07 7.78
C LEU A 14 -14.22 17.70 7.11
N ILE A 15 -14.39 16.60 7.84
CA ILE A 15 -14.27 15.24 7.31
C ILE A 15 -15.43 14.95 6.35
N THR A 16 -16.68 15.21 6.75
CA THR A 16 -17.87 14.93 5.95
C THR A 16 -17.89 15.71 4.65
N PHE A 17 -17.48 16.98 4.68
CA PHE A 17 -17.52 17.84 3.49
C PHE A 17 -16.17 17.98 2.76
N SER A 18 -15.15 17.21 3.16
CA SER A 18 -13.82 17.25 2.56
C SER A 18 -13.80 16.98 1.05
N SER A 19 -14.74 16.19 0.53
CA SER A 19 -14.86 15.87 -0.90
C SER A 19 -15.55 16.97 -1.72
N SER A 20 -16.30 17.86 -1.07
CA SER A 20 -17.09 18.92 -1.72
C SER A 20 -16.34 20.25 -1.82
N TYR A 21 -15.32 20.44 -0.99
CA TYR A 21 -14.51 21.66 -0.96
C TYR A 21 -13.12 21.42 -1.54
N GLU A 22 -12.67 22.29 -2.44
CA GLU A 22 -11.28 22.30 -2.92
C GLU A 22 -10.39 23.15 -1.98
N SER A 23 -10.90 24.29 -1.53
CA SER A 23 -10.25 25.13 -0.53
C SER A 23 -11.27 25.80 0.40
N LEU A 24 -10.85 26.11 1.64
CA LEU A 24 -11.70 26.73 2.65
C LEU A 24 -10.89 27.68 3.54
N SER A 25 -11.38 28.92 3.71
CA SER A 25 -10.72 29.93 4.54
C SER A 25 -10.96 29.68 6.04
N MET A 26 -9.92 29.82 6.85
CA MET A 26 -10.03 29.70 8.31
C MET A 26 -10.85 30.83 8.95
N ASP A 27 -10.88 32.02 8.34
CA ASP A 27 -11.66 33.16 8.83
C ASP A 27 -13.18 32.91 8.73
N GLN A 28 -13.61 32.25 7.66
CA GLN A 28 -15.00 31.83 7.48
C GLN A 28 -15.37 30.75 8.52
N LEU A 29 -14.46 29.81 8.75
CA LEU A 29 -14.62 28.78 9.77
C LEU A 29 -14.72 29.37 11.19
N ALA A 30 -13.94 30.40 11.48
CA ALA A 30 -13.96 31.13 12.75
C ALA A 30 -15.31 31.80 13.01
N LYS A 31 -15.90 32.41 11.97
CA LYS A 31 -17.23 33.02 12.04
C LYS A 31 -18.34 31.97 12.17
N ASN A 32 -18.25 30.85 11.46
CA ASN A 32 -19.31 29.84 11.47
C ASN A 32 -19.40 29.07 12.79
N PHE A 33 -18.27 28.81 13.44
CA PHE A 33 -18.22 28.04 14.69
C PHE A 33 -18.07 28.91 15.95
N ASP A 34 -17.94 30.24 15.79
CA ASP A 34 -17.60 31.21 16.83
C ASP A 34 -16.41 30.74 17.68
N LEU A 35 -15.31 30.40 17.01
CA LEU A 35 -14.06 29.96 17.63
C LEU A 35 -12.93 30.91 17.21
N SER A 36 -11.95 31.10 18.09
CA SER A 36 -10.80 31.93 17.76
C SER A 36 -9.95 31.29 16.64
N LEU A 37 -9.45 32.13 15.74
CA LEU A 37 -8.56 31.72 14.65
C LEU A 37 -7.40 30.81 15.10
N PRO A 38 -6.63 31.12 16.17
CA PRO A 38 -5.55 30.24 16.63
C PRO A 38 -6.04 28.88 17.14
N ARG A 39 -7.27 28.81 17.67
CA ARG A 39 -7.87 27.55 18.11
C ARG A 39 -8.20 26.66 16.91
N ILE A 40 -8.81 27.23 15.88
CA ILE A 40 -9.13 26.50 14.63
C ILE A 40 -7.86 26.00 13.97
N HIS A 41 -6.85 26.86 13.84
CA HIS A 41 -5.56 26.47 13.29
C HIS A 41 -5.01 25.24 14.04
N ARG A 42 -4.97 25.28 15.37
CA ARG A 42 -4.51 24.15 16.20
C ARG A 42 -5.32 22.87 15.95
N ILE A 43 -6.66 22.98 15.84
CA ILE A 43 -7.55 21.84 15.63
C ILE A 43 -7.30 21.21 14.26
N VAL A 44 -7.25 22.04 13.22
CA VAL A 44 -7.04 21.62 11.83
C VAL A 44 -5.67 20.98 11.66
N THR A 45 -4.61 21.64 12.13
CA THR A 45 -3.25 21.08 12.07
C THR A 45 -3.18 19.73 12.78
N LYS A 46 -3.81 19.60 13.96
CA LYS A 46 -3.86 18.33 14.68
C LYS A 46 -4.60 17.25 13.89
N SER A 47 -5.75 17.56 13.28
CA SER A 47 -6.50 16.57 12.48
C SER A 47 -5.78 16.18 11.19
N VAL A 48 -5.01 17.09 10.57
CA VAL A 48 -4.13 16.75 9.44
C VAL A 48 -2.97 15.85 9.89
N MET A 49 -2.32 16.17 11.02
CA MET A 49 -1.22 15.34 11.55
C MET A 49 -1.68 13.96 12.01
N ASN A 50 -2.89 13.85 12.54
CA ASN A 50 -3.49 12.57 12.91
C ASN A 50 -3.88 11.71 11.70
N GLY A 51 -3.87 12.25 10.48
CA GLY A 51 -4.31 11.57 9.27
C GLY A 51 -5.84 11.44 9.13
N GLU A 52 -6.61 12.16 9.96
CA GLU A 52 -8.07 12.21 9.86
C GLU A 52 -8.53 13.02 8.64
N LEU A 53 -7.74 14.04 8.27
CA LEU A 53 -8.04 14.94 7.16
C LEU A 53 -6.92 14.95 6.13
N HIS A 54 -7.23 14.54 4.90
CA HIS A 54 -6.33 14.60 3.75
C HIS A 54 -6.28 16.03 3.17
N ALA A 55 -5.74 16.97 3.94
CA ALA A 55 -5.62 18.37 3.54
C ALA A 55 -4.20 18.90 3.75
N GLY A 56 -3.92 20.05 3.16
CA GLY A 56 -2.73 20.87 3.42
C GLY A 56 -3.17 22.23 3.95
N TRP A 57 -2.33 22.84 4.78
CA TRP A 57 -2.52 24.23 5.18
C TRP A 57 -1.63 25.13 4.33
N ASP A 58 -2.23 26.17 3.75
CA ASP A 58 -1.51 27.21 3.02
C ASP A 58 -1.28 28.43 3.92
N GLN A 59 -0.01 28.64 4.27
CA GLN A 59 0.45 29.63 5.25
C GLN A 59 0.26 31.10 4.83
N PRO A 60 0.52 31.53 3.57
CA PRO A 60 0.30 32.92 3.15
C PRO A 60 -1.19 33.28 2.99
N SER A 61 -2.03 32.35 2.53
CA SER A 61 -3.44 32.63 2.25
C SER A 61 -4.37 32.37 3.45
N GLY A 62 -3.89 31.64 4.47
CA GLY A 62 -4.73 31.28 5.62
C GLY A 62 -5.87 30.30 5.26
N CYS A 63 -5.67 29.51 4.21
CA CYS A 63 -6.68 28.59 3.68
C CYS A 63 -6.26 27.13 3.86
N ILE A 64 -7.26 26.27 4.03
CA ILE A 64 -7.13 24.82 4.05
C ILE A 64 -7.39 24.35 2.62
N VAL A 65 -6.44 23.64 2.03
CA VAL A 65 -6.56 23.06 0.69
C VAL A 65 -6.79 21.57 0.86
N PHE A 66 -7.95 21.08 0.44
CA PHE A 66 -8.27 19.65 0.52
C PHE A 66 -7.66 18.93 -0.66
N ARG A 67 -7.01 17.80 -0.39
CA ARG A 67 -6.49 16.91 -1.42
C ARG A 67 -7.37 15.69 -1.43
N ASN A 68 -8.36 15.69 -2.31
CA ASN A 68 -9.20 14.52 -2.49
C ASN A 68 -8.35 13.45 -3.20
N VAL A 69 -7.88 12.45 -2.44
CA VAL A 69 -7.24 11.26 -3.02
C VAL A 69 -8.36 10.34 -3.48
N GLU A 70 -9.08 10.77 -4.51
CA GLU A 70 -9.89 9.86 -5.30
C GLU A 70 -8.90 8.88 -5.93
N HIS A 71 -8.86 7.63 -5.43
CA HIS A 71 -8.26 6.56 -6.21
C HIS A 71 -8.96 6.57 -7.55
N SER A 72 -8.23 6.96 -8.61
CA SER A 72 -8.76 6.92 -9.96
C SER A 72 -9.41 5.55 -10.16
N ARG A 73 -10.61 5.49 -10.75
CA ARG A 73 -11.31 4.22 -11.01
C ARG A 73 -10.39 3.15 -11.61
N VAL A 74 -9.41 3.58 -12.40
CA VAL A 74 -8.36 2.72 -12.99
C VAL A 74 -7.42 2.12 -11.93
N GLN A 75 -6.99 2.91 -10.93
CA GLN A 75 -6.17 2.42 -9.82
C GLN A 75 -6.92 1.45 -8.92
N ALA A 76 -8.21 1.72 -8.63
CA ALA A 76 -9.05 0.82 -7.85
C ALA A 76 -9.20 -0.55 -8.55
N LEU A 77 -9.50 -0.56 -9.85
CA LEU A 77 -9.58 -1.77 -10.66
C LEU A 77 -8.23 -2.51 -10.75
N ALA A 78 -7.13 -1.78 -10.93
CA ALA A 78 -5.79 -2.38 -10.96
C ALA A 78 -5.46 -3.07 -9.63
N PHE A 79 -5.85 -2.47 -8.50
CA PHE A 79 -5.68 -3.07 -7.18
C PHE A 79 -6.54 -4.34 -7.00
N GLU A 80 -7.79 -4.32 -7.46
CA GLU A 80 -8.67 -5.49 -7.45
C GLU A 80 -8.09 -6.66 -8.26
N LEU A 81 -7.60 -6.37 -9.48
CA LEU A 81 -6.94 -7.35 -10.33
C LEU A 81 -5.67 -7.90 -9.68
N THR A 82 -4.87 -7.05 -9.05
CA THR A 82 -3.66 -7.46 -8.33
C THR A 82 -3.99 -8.41 -7.19
N ASN A 83 -5.04 -8.12 -6.41
CA ASN A 83 -5.47 -9.00 -5.33
C ASN A 83 -5.95 -10.37 -5.84
N LYS A 84 -6.70 -10.38 -6.95
CA LYS A 84 -7.12 -11.63 -7.62
C LYS A 84 -5.93 -12.42 -8.16
N TYR A 85 -4.94 -11.76 -8.74
CA TYR A 85 -3.72 -12.42 -9.22
C TYR A 85 -2.92 -13.03 -8.06
N LEU A 86 -2.77 -12.31 -6.95
CA LEU A 86 -2.02 -12.80 -5.77
C LEU A 86 -2.69 -14.02 -5.13
N SER A 87 -4.03 -14.10 -5.13
CA SER A 87 -4.74 -15.27 -4.60
C SER A 87 -4.51 -16.51 -5.48
N LEU A 88 -4.56 -16.36 -6.81
CA LEU A 88 -4.25 -17.43 -7.76
C LEU A 88 -2.80 -17.89 -7.65
N GLN A 89 -1.86 -16.94 -7.57
CA GLN A 89 -0.43 -17.25 -7.41
C GLN A 89 -0.16 -18.06 -6.14
N ARG A 90 -0.89 -17.79 -5.04
CA ARG A 90 -0.78 -18.55 -3.78
C ARG A 90 -1.19 -20.01 -3.98
N VAL A 91 -2.32 -20.26 -4.64
CA VAL A 91 -2.81 -21.62 -4.92
C VAL A 91 -1.83 -22.36 -5.83
N MET A 92 -1.32 -21.69 -6.87
CA MET A 92 -0.36 -22.29 -7.81
C MET A 92 0.95 -22.70 -7.12
N LYS A 93 1.45 -21.89 -6.18
CA LYS A 93 2.64 -22.23 -5.38
C LYS A 93 2.41 -23.47 -4.52
N GLU A 94 1.22 -23.65 -3.95
CA GLU A 94 0.91 -24.82 -3.13
C GLU A 94 0.81 -26.09 -3.99
N LEU A 95 0.22 -26.00 -5.18
CA LEU A 95 0.20 -27.11 -6.14
C LEU A 95 1.61 -27.50 -6.60
N HIS A 96 2.47 -26.52 -6.87
CA HIS A 96 3.87 -26.80 -7.21
C HIS A 96 4.61 -27.48 -6.06
N LYS A 97 4.38 -27.06 -4.81
CA LYS A 97 4.94 -27.69 -3.61
C LYS A 97 4.47 -29.14 -3.45
N GLN A 98 3.18 -29.41 -3.67
CA GLN A 98 2.65 -30.77 -3.67
C GLN A 98 3.24 -31.63 -4.80
N GLY A 99 3.38 -31.07 -6.00
CA GLY A 99 4.03 -31.74 -7.13
C GLY A 99 5.50 -32.08 -6.86
N GLN A 100 6.27 -31.15 -6.27
CA GLN A 100 7.66 -31.41 -5.89
C GLN A 100 7.79 -32.44 -4.76
N ALA A 101 6.86 -32.47 -3.81
CA ALA A 101 6.82 -33.51 -2.79
C ALA A 101 6.59 -34.90 -3.40
N MET A 102 5.69 -35.00 -4.39
CA MET A 102 5.42 -36.24 -5.12
C MET A 102 6.63 -36.67 -5.97
N ILE A 103 7.28 -35.74 -6.67
CA ILE A 103 8.53 -36.01 -7.39
C ILE A 103 9.60 -36.49 -6.41
N GLY A 104 9.72 -35.90 -5.21
CA GLY A 104 10.66 -36.36 -4.18
C GLY A 104 10.41 -37.82 -3.78
N TRP A 105 9.17 -38.19 -3.46
CA TRP A 105 8.84 -39.58 -3.09
C TRP A 105 8.98 -40.60 -4.21
N ILE A 106 8.89 -40.20 -5.47
CA ILE A 106 9.06 -41.11 -6.61
C ILE A 106 10.53 -41.18 -7.05
N THR A 107 11.23 -40.04 -7.06
CA THR A 107 12.63 -39.95 -7.52
C THR A 107 13.64 -40.41 -6.47
N ILE A 108 13.38 -40.28 -5.16
CA ILE A 108 14.31 -40.73 -4.12
C ILE A 108 14.45 -42.27 -4.12
N PRO A 109 13.36 -43.06 -4.22
CA PRO A 109 13.47 -44.51 -4.39
C PRO A 109 14.14 -44.89 -5.72
N LEU A 110 13.75 -44.27 -6.84
CA LEU A 110 14.35 -44.55 -8.16
C LEU A 110 15.84 -44.20 -8.22
N LEU A 111 16.29 -43.15 -7.52
CA LEU A 111 17.71 -42.79 -7.40
C LEU A 111 18.47 -43.77 -6.49
N GLN A 112 17.82 -44.36 -5.48
CA GLN A 112 18.39 -45.44 -4.68
C GLN A 112 18.54 -46.75 -5.47
N VAL A 113 17.65 -47.06 -6.41
CA VAL A 113 17.81 -48.25 -7.29
C VAL A 113 18.94 -48.04 -8.33
N ALA A 114 19.11 -46.80 -8.82
CA ALA A 114 20.14 -46.46 -9.81
C ALA A 114 21.53 -46.17 -9.22
N CYS A 115 21.65 -45.98 -7.89
CA CYS A 115 22.92 -45.69 -7.22
C CYS A 115 23.49 -46.93 -6.52
N ILE A 116 23.55 -48.06 -7.23
CA ILE A 116 24.56 -49.09 -6.96
C ILE A 116 25.72 -48.82 -7.92
N LYS A 117 26.74 -48.14 -7.37
CA LYS A 117 28.12 -47.92 -7.86
C LYS A 117 28.37 -46.80 -8.90
N THR A 118 28.83 -45.66 -8.35
CA THR A 118 29.84 -44.72 -8.91
C THR A 118 29.56 -44.08 -10.27
N CYS A 119 28.98 -42.87 -10.27
CA CYS A 119 29.13 -41.92 -11.38
C CYS A 119 29.42 -40.49 -10.84
N PRO A 120 30.52 -39.82 -11.27
CA PRO A 120 30.88 -38.47 -10.82
C PRO A 120 30.02 -37.34 -11.45
N ILE A 121 29.00 -37.66 -12.25
CA ILE A 121 28.18 -36.73 -13.05
C ILE A 121 27.07 -36.04 -12.21
N LEU A 122 26.71 -36.58 -11.05
CA LEU A 122 25.61 -36.06 -10.22
C LEU A 122 25.94 -34.78 -9.41
N LYS A 123 27.16 -34.24 -9.52
CA LYS A 123 27.49 -32.93 -8.94
C LYS A 123 26.89 -31.77 -9.76
N GLY A 124 26.77 -31.94 -11.08
CA GLY A 124 26.18 -30.92 -11.96
C GLY A 124 24.65 -30.85 -11.85
N PHE A 125 23.99 -31.99 -11.68
CA PHE A 125 22.52 -32.06 -11.63
C PHE A 125 21.93 -31.36 -10.41
N ARG A 126 22.62 -31.39 -9.26
CA ARG A 126 22.22 -30.64 -8.06
C ARG A 126 22.34 -29.11 -8.25
N SER A 127 23.28 -28.66 -9.08
CA SER A 127 23.43 -27.25 -9.45
C SER A 127 22.36 -26.82 -10.46
N PHE A 128 22.02 -27.70 -11.41
CA PHE A 128 20.95 -27.48 -12.37
C PHE A 128 19.57 -27.38 -11.70
N MET A 129 19.23 -28.31 -10.81
CA MET A 129 17.97 -28.26 -10.03
C MET A 129 17.88 -27.02 -9.13
N ARG A 130 19.02 -26.54 -8.59
CA ARG A 130 19.09 -25.29 -7.82
C ARG A 130 18.84 -24.05 -8.69
N ASN A 131 19.20 -24.09 -9.98
CA ASN A 131 18.92 -23.02 -10.93
C ASN A 131 17.48 -23.02 -11.45
N VAL A 132 16.86 -24.19 -11.62
CA VAL A 132 15.43 -24.29 -11.97
C VAL A 132 14.56 -23.79 -10.81
N VAL A 133 14.84 -24.18 -9.56
CA VAL A 133 14.14 -23.65 -8.37
C VAL A 133 14.39 -22.15 -8.14
N ASN A 134 15.55 -21.61 -8.55
CA ASN A 134 15.79 -20.16 -8.50
C ASN A 134 15.13 -19.39 -9.64
N SER A 135 14.69 -20.04 -10.73
CA SER A 135 13.96 -19.38 -11.82
C SER A 135 12.51 -19.04 -11.44
N ASP A 136 11.95 -19.69 -10.41
CA ASP A 136 10.67 -19.31 -9.79
C ASP A 136 10.76 -18.07 -8.89
N LYS A 137 11.94 -17.44 -8.78
CA LYS A 137 12.06 -16.04 -8.34
C LYS A 137 11.68 -15.10 -9.48
N ILE A 138 10.52 -15.32 -10.09
CA ILE A 138 9.67 -14.18 -10.42
C ILE A 138 9.29 -13.62 -9.05
N THR A 139 10.16 -12.73 -8.57
CA THR A 139 9.91 -11.83 -7.47
C THR A 139 8.44 -11.40 -7.55
N PRO A 140 7.70 -11.28 -6.42
CA PRO A 140 6.53 -10.41 -6.47
C PRO A 140 7.02 -9.14 -7.13
N MET A 141 6.33 -8.63 -8.14
CA MET A 141 6.58 -7.28 -8.62
C MET A 141 6.70 -6.43 -7.37
N LYS A 142 7.94 -6.11 -6.96
CA LYS A 142 8.21 -4.82 -6.39
C LYS A 142 7.89 -3.93 -7.57
N THR A 143 6.63 -3.55 -7.67
CA THR A 143 6.29 -2.22 -8.08
C THR A 143 7.08 -1.30 -7.15
N LYS A 144 8.37 -1.11 -7.50
CA LYS A 144 8.86 0.25 -7.62
C LYS A 144 7.83 0.89 -8.53
N MET A 145 6.88 1.61 -7.94
CA MET A 145 6.18 2.66 -8.65
C MET A 145 7.25 3.66 -9.10
N CYS A 146 7.97 3.34 -10.17
CA CYS A 146 8.72 4.33 -10.93
C CYS A 146 7.66 5.17 -11.64
N GLY A 147 7.38 6.34 -11.06
CA GLY A 147 6.37 7.25 -11.55
C GLY A 147 5.56 7.99 -10.49
N ALA A 148 5.84 7.86 -9.19
CA ALA A 148 5.59 9.01 -8.33
C ALA A 148 6.70 10.00 -8.65
N LYS A 149 6.38 11.05 -9.42
CA LYS A 149 7.22 12.24 -9.46
C LYS A 149 7.52 12.59 -8.02
N GLU A 150 8.78 12.47 -7.65
CA GLU A 150 9.35 13.25 -6.57
C GLU A 150 9.10 14.69 -7.00
N VAL A 151 7.96 15.24 -6.57
CA VAL A 151 7.76 16.67 -6.56
C VAL A 151 8.74 17.14 -5.51
N VAL A 152 9.92 17.50 -6.01
CA VAL A 152 10.88 18.36 -5.35
C VAL A 152 10.09 19.58 -4.88
N ILE A 153 9.64 19.55 -3.62
CA ILE A 153 9.25 20.76 -2.92
C ILE A 153 10.58 21.41 -2.59
N ASN A 154 10.95 22.35 -3.44
CA ASN A 154 12.02 23.29 -3.21
C ASN A 154 11.71 24.09 -1.93
N ARG A 155 12.44 23.81 -0.85
CA ARG A 155 12.85 24.75 0.20
C ARG A 155 14.20 24.30 0.74
#